data_AF-A0A1F7N616-F1
#
_entry.id   AF-A0A1F7N616-F1
#
_cell.length_a   1.000
_cell.length_b   1.000
_cell.length_c   1.000
_cell.angle_alpha   90.00
_cell.angle_beta   90.00
_cell.angle_gamma   90.00
#
_symmetry.space_group_name_H-M   'P 1'
#
loop_
_entity.id
_entity.type
_entity.pdbx_description
1 polymer ?
#
loop_
_entity_poly.entity_id
_entity_poly.type
_entity_poly.pdbx_seq_one_letter_code
_entity_poly.pdbx_strand_id
1 'polypeptide(L)' 'MSAALRLLGARPADTLELAGPMPARAATALGFAARAAFLDAYRERTSAVRAAYAELVEQGPAA' A
#
# COMPACT_ATOMS: atom_id res chain seq x y z
N MET A 1 -17.01 20.70 9.37
CA MET A 1 -16.43 20.19 8.10
C MET A 1 -15.13 19.46 8.41
N SER A 2 -15.18 18.12 8.37
CA SER A 2 -14.21 17.24 9.05
C SER A 2 -12.84 17.23 8.36
N ALA A 3 -11.75 17.23 9.14
CA ALA A 3 -10.38 17.12 8.64
C ALA A 3 -10.16 15.84 7.80
N ALA A 4 -10.93 14.79 8.06
CA ALA A 4 -10.95 13.55 7.28
C ALA A 4 -11.32 13.78 5.80
N LEU A 5 -12.24 14.72 5.50
CA LEU A 5 -12.61 15.06 4.12
C LEU A 5 -11.50 15.83 3.40
N ARG A 6 -10.69 16.60 4.13
CA ARG A 6 -9.52 17.30 3.57
C ARG A 6 -8.39 16.33 3.21
N LEU A 7 -8.25 15.24 3.98
CA LEU A 7 -7.31 14.15 3.68
C LEU A 7 -7.74 13.32 2.46
N LEU A 8 -9.04 13.22 2.18
CA LEU A 8 -9.58 12.54 0.99
C LEU A 8 -9.50 13.40 -0.30
N GLY A 9 -9.48 14.73 -0.17
CA GLY A 9 -9.41 15.66 -1.31
C GLY A 9 -8.00 15.93 -1.84
N ALA A 10 -6.95 15.67 -1.04
CA ALA A 10 -5.59 15.61 -1.52
C ALA A 10 -5.37 14.22 -2.14
N ARG A 11 -5.08 14.15 -3.44
CA ARG A 11 -4.67 12.88 -4.07
C ARG A 11 -3.58 12.27 -3.17
N PRO A 12 -3.83 11.11 -2.54
CA PRO A 12 -2.82 10.49 -1.71
C PRO A 12 -1.56 10.32 -2.56
N ALA A 13 -0.40 10.61 -2.00
CA ALA A 13 0.83 10.27 -2.69
C ALA A 13 0.74 8.78 -3.06
N ASP A 14 0.94 8.47 -4.34
CA ASP A 14 0.91 7.09 -4.85
C ASP A 14 1.99 6.21 -4.17
N THR A 15 2.90 6.83 -3.41
CA THR A 15 3.96 6.22 -2.63
C THR A 15 3.69 6.30 -1.13
N LEU A 16 3.67 5.14 -0.47
CA LEU A 16 3.63 5.05 0.99
C LEU A 16 5.04 5.18 1.58
N GLU A 17 5.28 6.22 2.37
CA GLU A 17 6.52 6.35 3.16
C GLU A 17 6.51 5.36 4.33
N LEU A 18 7.32 4.30 4.22
CA LEU A 18 7.35 3.23 5.21
C LEU A 18 8.06 3.61 6.52
N ALA A 19 8.92 4.62 6.50
CA ALA A 19 9.62 5.12 7.69
C ALA A 19 8.79 6.13 8.51
N GLY A 20 7.76 6.72 7.91
CA GLY A 20 6.93 7.75 8.54
C GLY A 20 5.86 7.19 9.50
N PRO A 21 4.98 8.07 10.02
CA PRO A 21 3.88 7.68 10.91
C PRO A 21 2.71 6.98 10.18
N MET A 22 2.65 7.06 8.85
CA MET A 22 1.54 6.55 8.04
C MET A 22 1.32 5.03 8.15
N PRO A 23 2.34 4.16 8.16
CA PRO A 23 2.16 2.72 8.35
C PRO A 23 1.49 2.33 9.67
N ALA A 24 1.78 3.04 10.76
CA ALA A 24 1.11 2.78 12.03
C ALA A 24 -0.39 3.15 11.97
N ARG A 25 -0.71 4.29 11.34
CA ARG A 25 -2.11 4.71 11.11
C ARG A 25 -2.85 3.73 10.20
N ALA A 26 -2.19 3.26 9.15
CA ALA A 26 -2.74 2.26 8.24
C ALA A 26 -2.98 0.92 8.94
N ALA A 27 -2.03 0.47 9.78
CA ALA A 27 -2.19 -0.73 10.58
C ALA A 27 -3.46 -0.67 11.44
N THR A 28 -3.65 0.43 12.19
CA THR A 28 -4.86 0.63 13.00
C THR A 28 -6.12 0.68 12.15
N ALA A 29 -6.13 1.46 11.07
CA ALA A 29 -7.32 1.61 10.22
C ALA A 29 -7.74 0.32 9.52
N LEU A 30 -6.78 -0.58 9.24
CA LEU A 30 -7.00 -1.87 8.58
C LEU A 30 -7.12 -3.03 9.58
N GLY A 31 -7.09 -2.76 10.89
CA GLY A 31 -7.31 -3.77 11.94
C GLY A 31 -6.10 -4.67 12.23
N PHE A 32 -4.89 -4.28 11.83
CA PHE A 32 -3.66 -5.00 12.23
C PHE A 32 -3.33 -4.72 13.70
N ALA A 33 -2.92 -5.77 14.42
CA ALA A 33 -2.53 -5.67 15.83
C ALA A 33 -1.29 -4.78 16.07
N ALA A 34 -0.43 -4.62 15.06
CA ALA A 34 0.77 -3.81 15.15
C ALA A 34 1.24 -3.31 13.78
N ARG A 35 2.06 -2.26 13.78
CA ARG A 35 2.76 -1.76 12.58
C ARG A 35 3.59 -2.85 11.90
N ALA A 36 4.25 -3.73 12.67
CA ALA A 36 5.06 -4.82 12.11
C ALA A 36 4.21 -5.78 11.27
N ALA A 37 3.08 -6.24 11.82
CA ALA A 37 2.15 -7.13 11.10
C ALA A 37 1.62 -6.52 9.80
N PHE A 38 1.34 -5.20 9.81
CA PHE A 38 1.00 -4.47 8.59
C PHE A 38 2.15 -4.46 7.57
N LEU A 39 3.38 -4.20 8.02
CA LEU A 39 4.54 -4.14 7.12
C LEU A 39 4.88 -5.50 6.50
N ASP A 40 4.72 -6.59 7.24
CA ASP A 40 4.95 -7.94 6.73
C ASP A 40 3.93 -8.27 5.64
N ALA A 41 2.64 -8.05 5.91
CA ALA A 41 1.58 -8.25 4.92
C ALA A 41 1.74 -7.32 3.70
N TYR A 42 2.16 -6.08 3.92
CA TYR A 42 2.42 -5.11 2.84
C TYR A 42 3.56 -5.58 1.93
N ARG A 43 4.65 -6.11 2.51
CA ARG A 43 5.79 -6.66 1.75
C ARG A 43 5.36 -7.89 0.95
N GLU A 44 4.62 -8.81 1.57
CA GLU A 44 4.09 -10.00 0.90
C GLU A 44 3.24 -9.61 -0.31
N ARG A 45 2.27 -8.71 -0.13
CA ARG A 45 1.38 -8.24 -1.20
C ARG A 45 2.16 -7.53 -2.32
N THR A 46 3.14 -6.70 -1.96
CA THR A 46 3.98 -5.98 -2.93
C THR A 46 4.83 -6.95 -3.75
N SER A 47 5.38 -7.98 -3.13
CA SER A 47 6.13 -9.04 -3.81
C SER A 47 5.24 -9.80 -4.78
N ALA A 48 4.01 -10.16 -4.37
CA ALA A 48 3.05 -10.84 -5.24
C ALA A 48 2.67 -9.99 -6.46
N VAL A 49 2.38 -8.70 -6.27
CA VAL A 49 2.08 -7.78 -7.38
C VAL A 49 3.28 -7.62 -8.30
N ARG A 50 4.51 -7.53 -7.76
CA ARG A 50 5.73 -7.43 -8.57
C ARG A 50 5.95 -8.69 -9.40
N ALA A 51 5.73 -9.87 -8.83
CA ALA A 51 5.84 -11.13 -9.54
C ALA A 51 4.82 -11.22 -10.68
N ALA A 52 3.54 -10.95 -10.39
CA ALA A 52 2.49 -10.94 -11.40
C ALA A 52 2.77 -9.92 -12.53
N TYR A 53 3.27 -8.73 -12.18
CA TYR A 53 3.66 -7.74 -13.18
C TYR A 53 4.83 -8.22 -14.04
N ALA A 54 5.84 -8.86 -13.44
CA ALA A 54 6.96 -9.41 -14.19
C ALA A 54 6.49 -10.48 -15.18
N GLU A 55 5.62 -11.40 -14.74
CA GLU A 55 5.01 -12.42 -15.61
C GLU A 55 4.23 -11.80 -16.78
N LEU A 56 3.41 -10.76 -16.52
CA LEU A 56 2.67 -10.05 -17.57
C LEU A 56 3.59 -9.35 -18.58
N VAL A 57 4.70 -8.78 -18.10
CA VAL A 57 5.69 -8.14 -18.99
C VAL A 57 6.43 -9.19 -19.82
N GLU A 58 6.77 -10.33 -19.24
CA GLU A 58 7.42 -11.44 -19.94
C GLU A 58 6.52 -12.10 -20.99
N GLN A 59 5.21 -12.17 -20.73
CA GLN A 59 4.23 -12.72 -21.67
C GLN A 59 3.98 -11.82 -22.90
N GLY A 60 4.43 -10.55 -22.86
CA GLY A 60 4.19 -9.56 -23.91
C GLY A 60 2.70 -9.19 -24.05
N PRO A 61 2.35 -8.05 -24.68
CA PRO A 61 0.96 -7.80 -25.03
C PRO A 61 0.50 -8.94 -25.96
N ALA A 62 -0.66 -9.52 -25.68
CA ALA A 62 -1.31 -10.41 -26.63
C ALA A 62 -1.39 -9.69 -27.98
N ALA A 63 -0.61 -10.16 -28.95
CA ALA A 63 -0.50 -9.61 -30.30
C ALA A 63 -1.84 -9.68 -31.04
#